data_AF-A0A3D2KAI4-F1
#
_entry.id   AF-A0A3D2KAI4-F1
#
_cell.length_a   1.000
_cell.length_b   1.000
_cell.length_c   1.000
_cell.angle_alpha   90.00
_cell.angle_beta   90.00
_cell.angle_gamma   90.00
#
_symmetry.space_group_name_H-M   'P 1'
#
loop_
_entity.id
_entity.type
_entity.pdbx_description
1 polymer ?
#
loop_
_entity_poly.entity_id
_entity_poly.type
_entity_poly.pdbx_seq_one_letter_code
_entity_poly.pdbx_strand_id
1 'polypeptide(L)' 'GMVNQKTTAVRVIPAVGKKAGETLQFGGLLGYAPIMKVNEYSCDAFINRGGRIPAPI' A
#
# COMPACT_ATOMS: atom_id res chain seq x y z
N GLY A 1 -9.20 9.48 0.78
CA GLY A 1 -8.79 10.82 0.33
C GLY A 1 -9.92 11.49 -0.40
N MET A 2 -10.22 11.00 -1.60
CA MET A 2 -11.22 11.56 -2.52
C MET A 2 -12.61 11.84 -1.89
N VAL A 3 -13.23 10.88 -1.19
CA VAL A 3 -14.57 11.08 -0.58
C VAL A 3 -14.54 12.05 0.61
N ASN A 4 -13.48 11.99 1.44
CA ASN A 4 -13.43 12.72 2.71
C ASN A 4 -12.72 14.07 2.61
N GLN A 5 -12.52 14.61 1.40
CA GLN A 5 -11.77 15.86 1.14
C GLN A 5 -10.40 15.93 1.85
N LYS A 6 -9.69 14.80 1.94
CA LYS A 6 -8.36 14.72 2.56
C LYS A 6 -7.31 14.36 1.53
N THR A 7 -6.18 15.07 1.55
CA THR A 7 -4.99 14.67 0.79
C THR A 7 -4.48 13.33 1.32
N THR A 8 -4.28 12.37 0.41
CA THR A 8 -3.77 11.05 0.75
C THR A 8 -2.61 10.70 -0.17
N ALA A 9 -1.57 10.09 0.39
CA ALA A 9 -0.44 9.55 -0.33
C ALA A 9 -0.14 8.13 0.17
N VAL A 10 0.33 7.26 -0.72
CA VAL A 10 0.71 5.88 -0.39
C VAL A 10 2.16 5.67 -0.81
N ARG A 11 2.96 5.10 0.09
CA ARG A 11 4.33 4.65 -0.19
C ARG A 11 4.42 3.16 0.14
N VAL A 12 4.63 2.33 -0.87
CA VAL A 12 4.81 0.88 -0.73
C VAL A 12 6.30 0.58 -0.76
N ILE A 13 6.77 -0.24 0.17
CA ILE A 13 8.18 -0.65 0.26
C ILE A 13 8.23 -2.17 0.24
N PRO A 14 8.74 -2.79 -0.84
CA PRO A 14 8.93 -4.23 -0.90
C PRO A 14 10.04 -4.68 0.06
N ALA A 15 9.71 -5.56 1.00
CA ALA A 15 10.67 -6.18 1.91
C ALA A 15 11.13 -7.54 1.35
N VAL A 16 11.97 -7.50 0.30
CA VAL A 16 12.44 -8.72 -0.39
C VAL A 16 13.20 -9.63 0.58
N GLY A 17 12.85 -10.91 0.61
CA GLY A 17 13.53 -11.92 1.44
C GLY A 17 13.14 -11.93 2.92
N LYS A 18 12.17 -11.11 3.33
CA LYS A 18 11.66 -11.06 4.72
C LYS A 18 10.23 -11.55 4.83
N LYS A 19 9.82 -11.95 6.03
CA LYS A 19 8.47 -12.46 6.32
C LYS A 19 7.61 -11.45 7.09
N ALA A 20 6.29 -11.63 7.02
CA ALA A 20 5.34 -10.83 7.79
C ALA A 20 5.63 -10.96 9.30
N GLY A 21 5.57 -9.84 10.03
CA GLY A 21 5.91 -9.75 11.44
C GLY A 21 7.37 -9.42 11.73
N GLU A 22 8.28 -9.56 10.76
CA GLU A 22 9.67 -9.09 10.91
C GLU A 22 9.76 -7.57 10.76
N THR A 23 10.81 -6.96 11.31
CA THR A 23 11.06 -5.51 11.22
C THR A 23 12.07 -5.19 10.11
N LEU A 24 11.77 -4.17 9.31
CA LEU A 24 12.70 -3.61 8.32
C LEU A 24 13.28 -2.29 8.85
N GLN A 25 14.61 -2.18 8.87
CA GLN A 25 15.34 -0.98 9.29
C GLN A 25 15.87 -0.25 8.05
N PHE A 26 15.57 1.04 7.94
CA PHE A 26 15.95 1.85 6.78
C PHE A 26 17.21 2.69 7.05
N GLY A 27 18.28 2.04 7.50
CA GLY A 27 19.60 2.68 7.62
C GLY A 27 19.68 3.84 8.63
N GLY A 28 18.84 3.84 9.67
CA GLY A 28 18.89 4.81 10.77
C GLY A 28 18.21 6.16 10.51
N LEU A 29 18.28 6.68 9.27
CA LEU A 29 17.71 7.99 8.91
C LEU A 29 16.19 7.93 8.64
N LEU A 30 15.71 6.84 8.03
CA LEU A 30 14.33 6.69 7.57
C LEU A 30 13.46 5.83 8.52
N GLY A 31 13.99 5.53 9.72
CA GLY A 31 13.29 4.77 10.76
C GLY A 31 13.24 3.26 10.53
N TYR A 32 12.26 2.61 11.17
CA TYR A 32 11.97 1.18 11.03
C TYR A 32 10.46 0.96 10.94
N ALA A 33 10.04 -0.14 10.31
CA ALA A 33 8.65 -0.53 10.24
C ALA A 33 8.48 -2.06 10.28
N PRO A 34 7.44 -2.57 10.94
CA PRO A 34 7.08 -3.99 10.86
C PRO A 34 6.50 -4.32 9.49
N ILE A 35 6.82 -5.50 8.98
CA ILE A 35 6.31 -6.00 7.71
C ILE A 35 4.89 -6.50 7.92
N MET A 36 3.95 -5.89 7.22
CA MET A 36 2.54 -6.26 7.25
C MET A 36 2.27 -7.44 6.33
N LYS A 37 1.35 -8.32 6.73
CA LYS A 37 0.82 -9.36 5.85
C LYS A 37 0.04 -8.71 4.70
N VAL A 38 0.29 -9.15 3.48
CA VAL A 38 -0.48 -8.79 2.28
C VAL A 38 -1.53 -9.85 2.00
N ASN A 39 -2.66 -9.43 1.40
CA ASN A 39 -3.68 -10.35 0.93
C ASN A 39 -3.15 -11.11 -0.31
N GLU A 40 -3.38 -12.43 -0.36
CA GLU A 40 -2.91 -13.32 -1.43
C GLU A 40 -3.90 -13.43 -2.60
N TYR A 41 -5.14 -12.97 -2.43
CA TYR A 41 -6.13 -12.97 -3.51
C TYR A 41 -5.82 -11.90 -4.56
N SER A 42 -5.95 -12.26 -5.84
CA SER A 42 -5.74 -11.34 -6.96
C SER A 42 -6.88 -10.31 -7.08
N CYS A 43 -6.50 -9.06 -7.37
CA CYS A 43 -7.40 -7.98 -7.74
C CYS A 43 -7.29 -7.60 -9.23
N ASP A 44 -6.73 -8.49 -10.07
CA ASP A 44 -6.46 -8.21 -11.50
C ASP A 44 -7.72 -7.84 -12.27
N ALA A 45 -8.85 -8.50 -12.00
CA ALA A 45 -10.13 -8.20 -12.65
C ALA A 45 -10.59 -6.75 -12.37
N PHE A 46 -10.31 -6.23 -11.17
CA PHE A 46 -10.68 -4.87 -10.79
C PHE A 46 -9.74 -3.84 -11.44
N ILE A 47 -8.43 -4.09 -11.43
CA ILE A 47 -7.43 -3.20 -12.02
C ILE A 47 -7.62 -3.10 -13.55
N ASN A 48 -7.84 -4.24 -14.21
CA ASN A 48 -7.99 -4.28 -15.67
C ASN A 48 -9.31 -3.71 -16.19
N ARG A 49 -10.28 -3.41 -15.30
CA ARG A 49 -11.56 -2.80 -15.71
C ARG A 49 -11.38 -1.40 -16.28
N GLY A 50 -10.35 -0.66 -15.84
CA GLY A 50 -10.05 0.69 -16.32
C GLY A 50 -11.18 1.70 -16.15
N GLY A 51 -11.15 2.79 -16.91
CA GLY A 51 -12.17 3.85 -16.91
C GLY A 51 -11.89 4.97 -15.89
N ARG A 52 -12.95 5.67 -15.47
CA ARG A 52 -12.90 6.78 -14.51
C ARG A 52 -13.83 6.50 -13.33
N ILE A 53 -13.33 6.66 -12.11
CA ILE A 53 -14.16 6.65 -10.91
C ILE A 53 -14.84 8.03 -10.84
N PRO A 54 -16.18 8.10 -10.84
CA PRO A 54 -16.90 9.38 -10.79
C PRO A 54 -16.65 10.12 -9.47
N ALA A 55 -16.91 11.42 -9.50
CA ALA A 55 -16.82 12.25 -8.31
C ALA A 55 -17.77 11.73 -7.22
N PRO A 56 -17.39 11.85 -5.94
CA PRO A 56 -18.26 11.50 -4.83
C PRO A 56 -19.44 12.50 -4.76
N ILE A 57 -20.59 12.05 -4.23
CA ILE A 57 -21.74 12.91 -3.91
C ILE A 57 -21.43 13.72 -2.66
#